data_AF-A0A351QX70-F1
#
_entry.id   AF-A0A351QX70-F1
#
_cell.length_a   1.000
_cell.length_b   1.000
_cell.length_c   1.000
_cell.angle_alpha   90.00
_cell.angle_beta   90.00
_cell.angle_gamma   90.00
#
_symmetry.space_group_name_H-M   'P 1'
#
loop_
_entity.id
_entity.type
_entity.pdbx_description
1 polymer ?
#
loop_
_entity_poly.entity_id
_entity_poly.type
_entity_poly.pdbx_seq_one_letter_code
_entity_poly.pdbx_strand_id
1 'polypeptide(L)' 'MINYISSKVEELEGAAIKRVIDRFVEFLSFYPVDLMIGIMQDMRESQKKIYNFILENEDFVENYFAAYTEIKG' A
#
# COMPACT_ATOMS: atom_id res chain seq x y z
N MET A 1 -8.25 -9.35 0.51
CA MET A 1 -7.26 -8.84 -0.47
C MET A 1 -5.87 -8.76 0.14
N ILE A 2 -5.69 -8.11 1.29
CA ILE A 2 -4.39 -8.04 2.00
C ILE A 2 -3.80 -9.43 2.29
N ASN A 3 -4.61 -10.40 2.75
CA ASN A 3 -4.14 -11.78 2.97
C ASN A 3 -3.61 -12.47 1.69
N TYR A 4 -4.19 -12.16 0.53
CA TYR A 4 -3.72 -12.67 -0.76
C TYR A 4 -2.37 -12.05 -1.13
N ILE A 5 -2.22 -10.75 -0.90
CA ILE A 5 -0.95 -10.04 -1.10
C ILE A 5 0.13 -10.60 -0.17
N SER A 6 -0.20 -10.84 1.11
CA SER A 6 0.73 -11.41 2.10
C SER A 6 1.26 -12.77 1.67
N SER A 7 0.37 -13.68 1.28
CA SER A 7 0.76 -15.00 0.74
C SER A 7 1.62 -14.90 -0.53
N LYS A 8 1.33 -13.96 -1.43
CA LYS A 8 2.13 -13.80 -2.66
C LYS A 8 3.49 -13.16 -2.42
N VAL A 9 3.61 -12.26 -1.45
CA VAL A 9 4.90 -11.66 -1.05
C VAL A 9 5.83 -12.69 -0.40
N GLU A 10 5.29 -13.78 0.16
CA GLU A 10 6.09 -14.89 0.68
C GLU A 10 6.56 -15.88 -0.40
N GLU A 11 5.85 -15.98 -1.52
CA GLU A 11 6.14 -16.91 -2.62
C GLU A 11 6.97 -16.30 -3.77
N LEU A 12 7.09 -14.97 -3.83
CA LEU A 12 7.70 -14.25 -4.94
C LEU A 12 9.03 -13.62 -4.53
N GLU A 13 9.95 -13.43 -5.48
CA GLU A 13 11.21 -12.72 -5.27
C GLU A 13 11.38 -11.53 -6.24
N GLY A 14 12.05 -10.48 -5.76
CA GLY A 14 12.50 -9.33 -6.56
C GLY A 14 11.40 -8.64 -7.37
N ALA A 15 11.57 -8.60 -8.70
CA ALA A 15 10.70 -7.87 -9.62
C ALA A 15 9.23 -8.36 -9.66
N ALA A 16 8.94 -9.54 -9.13
CA ALA A 16 7.58 -10.04 -9.02
C ALA A 16 6.83 -9.42 -7.82
N ILE A 17 7.50 -9.25 -6.68
CA ILE A 17 6.95 -8.52 -5.52
C ILE A 17 6.64 -7.09 -5.93
N LYS A 18 7.58 -6.41 -6.59
CA LYS A 18 7.38 -5.02 -7.03
C LYS A 18 6.13 -4.87 -7.90
N ARG A 19 5.92 -5.78 -8.87
CA ARG A 19 4.72 -5.75 -9.73
C ARG A 19 3.41 -5.95 -8.98
N VAL A 20 3.41 -6.79 -7.92
CA VAL A 20 2.23 -6.98 -7.08
C VAL A 20 1.93 -5.71 -6.28
N ILE A 21 2.97 -5.07 -5.74
CA ILE A 21 2.84 -3.82 -4.98
C ILE A 21 2.38 -2.68 -5.89
N ASP A 22 3.01 -2.48 -7.06
CA ASP A 22 2.62 -1.45 -8.02
C ASP A 22 1.13 -1.59 -8.42
N ARG A 23 0.68 -2.82 -8.71
CA ARG A 23 -0.73 -3.08 -9.03
C ARG A 23 -1.67 -2.87 -7.84
N PHE A 24 -1.21 -3.14 -6.62
CA PHE A 24 -1.99 -2.85 -5.42
C PHE A 24 -2.14 -1.35 -5.20
N VAL A 25 -1.07 -0.58 -5.36
CA VAL A 25 -1.07 0.88 -5.25
C VAL A 25 -1.98 1.50 -6.32
N GLU A 26 -1.86 1.06 -7.57
CA GLU A 26 -2.75 1.44 -8.66
C GLU A 26 -4.21 1.14 -8.31
N PHE A 27 -4.48 -0.05 -7.75
CA PHE A 27 -5.82 -0.40 -7.29
C PHE A 27 -6.35 0.51 -6.18
N LEU A 28 -5.51 0.88 -5.22
CA LEU A 28 -5.88 1.80 -4.15
C LEU A 28 -6.19 3.22 -4.65
N SER A 29 -5.56 3.66 -5.75
CA SER A 29 -5.82 4.98 -6.35
C SER A 29 -7.26 5.17 -6.84
N PHE A 30 -8.02 4.09 -7.07
CA PHE A 30 -9.44 4.16 -7.45
C PHE A 30 -10.39 4.37 -6.27
N TYR A 31 -9.90 4.25 -5.04
CA TYR A 31 -10.74 4.37 -3.85
C TYR A 31 -10.71 5.80 -3.28
N PRO A 32 -11.75 6.18 -2.51
CA PRO A 32 -11.72 7.41 -1.75
C PRO A 32 -10.53 7.48 -0.81
N VAL A 33 -10.03 8.70 -0.65
CA VAL A 33 -8.83 9.07 0.09
C VAL A 33 -8.80 8.51 1.53
N ASP A 34 -9.93 8.54 2.22
CA ASP A 34 -10.08 8.02 3.59
C ASP A 34 -9.82 6.52 3.70
N LEU A 35 -10.24 5.76 2.68
CA LEU A 35 -10.07 4.31 2.66
C LEU A 35 -8.60 3.94 2.49
N MET A 36 -7.88 4.67 1.65
CA MET A 36 -6.45 4.48 1.45
C MET A 36 -5.68 4.70 2.75
N ILE A 37 -6.02 5.74 3.51
CA ILE A 37 -5.43 6.03 4.83
C ILE A 37 -5.77 4.93 5.83
N GLY A 38 -7.02 4.50 5.90
CA GLY A 38 -7.44 3.41 6.78
C GLY A 38 -6.70 2.11 6.51
N ILE A 39 -6.53 1.76 5.22
CA ILE A 39 -5.76 0.58 4.80
C ILE A 39 -4.28 0.73 5.16
N MET A 40 -3.67 1.90 4.96
CA MET A 40 -2.27 2.12 5.32
C MET A 40 -2.03 2.01 6.83
N GLN A 41 -2.92 2.58 7.65
CA GLN A 41 -2.85 2.47 9.11
C GLN A 41 -3.02 1.02 9.57
N ASP A 42 -3.98 0.30 9.00
CA ASP A 42 -4.20 -1.13 9.31
C ASP A 42 -2.98 -1.98 8.92
N MET A 43 -2.38 -1.76 7.73
CA MET A 43 -1.17 -2.46 7.29
C MET A 43 0.04 -2.17 8.18
N ARG A 44 0.19 -0.93 8.66
CA ARG A 44 1.27 -0.54 9.57
C ARG A 44 1.24 -1.36 10.87
N GLU A 45 0.05 -1.61 11.41
CA GLU A 45 -0.14 -2.36 12.65
C GLU A 45 -0.14 -3.89 12.43
N SER A 46 -0.78 -4.36 11.36
CA SER A 46 -1.06 -5.79 11.15
C SER A 46 -0.11 -6.51 10.19
N GLN A 47 0.57 -5.81 9.28
CA GLN A 47 1.32 -6.40 8.16
C GLN A 47 2.65 -5.67 7.87
N LYS A 48 3.51 -5.55 8.88
CA LYS A 48 4.79 -4.80 8.83
C LYS A 48 5.69 -5.12 7.63
N LYS A 49 5.74 -6.39 7.19
CA LYS A 49 6.55 -6.81 6.03
C LYS A 49 6.05 -6.17 4.74
N ILE A 50 4.74 -6.23 4.50
CA ILE A 50 4.11 -5.61 3.31
C ILE A 50 4.20 -4.09 3.40
N TYR A 51 3.96 -3.54 4.60
CA TYR A 51 4.07 -2.11 4.85
C TYR A 51 5.44 -1.56 4.45
N ASN A 52 6.53 -2.26 4.78
CA ASN A 52 7.87 -1.85 4.37
C ASN A 52 8.06 -1.84 2.85
N PHE A 53 7.56 -2.84 2.13
CA PHE A 53 7.63 -2.87 0.66
C PHE A 53 6.80 -1.76 0.01
N ILE A 54 5.65 -1.43 0.60
CA ILE A 54 4.78 -0.37 0.11
C ILE A 54 5.44 1.01 0.31
N LEU A 55 6.18 1.21 1.40
CA LEU A 55 6.92 2.46 1.64
C LEU A 55 8.04 2.72 0.62
N GLU A 56 8.51 1.69 -0.10
CA GLU A 56 9.47 1.84 -1.19
C GLU A 56 8.81 2.32 -2.50
N ASN A 57 7.47 2.34 -2.57
CA ASN A 57 6.73 2.83 -3.73
C ASN A 57 6.43 4.34 -3.58
N GLU A 58 7.13 5.17 -4.35
CA GLU A 58 7.04 6.64 -4.28
C GLU A 58 5.62 7.14 -4.56
N ASP A 59 4.95 6.63 -5.59
CA ASP A 59 3.57 7.02 -5.94
C ASP A 59 2.61 6.79 -4.77
N PHE A 60 2.75 5.68 -4.05
CA PHE A 60 1.93 5.39 -2.89
C PHE A 60 2.17 6.38 -1.75
N VAL A 61 3.45 6.67 -1.47
CA VAL A 61 3.84 7.59 -0.41
C VAL A 61 3.33 9.01 -0.71
N GLU A 62 3.50 9.49 -1.95
CA GLU A 62 3.00 10.79 -2.37
C GLU A 62 1.48 10.88 -2.28
N ASN A 63 0.76 9.89 -2.80
CA ASN A 63 -0.69 9.84 -2.71
C ASN A 63 -1.15 9.84 -1.25
N TYR A 64 -0.48 9.11 -0.35
CA TYR A 64 -0.80 9.13 1.07
C TYR A 64 -0.54 10.48 1.74
N PHE A 65 0.57 11.15 1.42
CA PHE A 65 0.84 12.47 2.00
C PHE A 65 -0.14 13.53 1.48
N ALA A 66 -0.48 13.50 0.20
CA ALA A 66 -1.51 14.37 -0.39
C ALA A 66 -2.86 14.13 0.31
N ALA A 67 -3.26 12.87 0.41
CA ALA A 67 -4.47 12.41 1.09
C ALA A 67 -4.57 12.90 2.55
N TYR A 68 -3.50 12.71 3.31
CA TYR A 68 -3.44 13.09 4.71
C TYR A 68 -3.45 14.62 4.90
N THR A 69 -2.89 15.37 3.95
CA THR A 69 -2.91 16.83 3.95
C THR A 69 -4.30 17.38 3.65
N GLU A 70 -5.03 16.79 2.70
CA GLU A 70 -6.40 17.19 2.36
C GLU A 70 -7.37 17.04 3.54
N ILE A 71 -7.21 15.98 4.35
CA ILE A 71 -8.08 15.73 5.52
C ILE A 71 -7.71 16.64 6.71
N LYS A 72 -6.45 17.06 6.81
CA LYS A 72 -5.95 17.90 7.90
C LYS A 72 -5.96 19.40 7.60
N GLY A 73 -6.31 19.78 6.37
CA GLY A 73 -6.50 21.16 5.91
C GLY A 73 -7.80 21.76 6.39
#